data_AF-A0A6A9SRH7-F1
#
_entry.id   AF-A0A6A9SRH7-F1
#
_cell.length_a   1.000
_cell.length_b   1.000
_cell.length_c   1.000
_cell.angle_alpha   90.00
_cell.angle_beta   90.00
_cell.angle_gamma   90.00
#
_symmetry.space_group_name_H-M   'P 1'
#
loop_
_entity.id
_entity.type
_entity.pdbx_description
1 polymer ?
#
loop_
_entity_poly.entity_id
_entity_poly.type
_entity_poly.pdbx_seq_one_letter_code
_entity_poly.pdbx_strand_id
1 'polypeptide(L)'
;MTEPDSVTEWVVAEVAHRVAPEPDGKQNVQSNVWTSKERLRDDGRKFSVRYDTDEIEAAVAALDDAGKIVSWHGLLAPATDEHLKALIENESKADIKRTTLVGQCNALLQGGEAA
;
A
#
# COMPACT_ATOMS: atom_id res chain seq x y z
N MET A 1 -7.03 -20.55 -5.96
CA MET A 1 -6.97 -19.38 -5.05
C MET A 1 -8.17 -19.50 -4.14
N THR A 2 -7.95 -19.61 -2.84
CA THR A 2 -9.03 -19.54 -1.85
C THR A 2 -9.56 -18.11 -1.87
N GLU A 3 -10.87 -17.95 -1.88
CA GLU A 3 -11.49 -16.64 -1.75
C GLU A 3 -11.11 -16.03 -0.39
N PRO A 4 -10.76 -14.73 -0.30
CA PRO A 4 -10.41 -14.11 0.98
C PRO A 4 -11.59 -14.14 1.95
N ASP A 5 -11.34 -14.55 3.19
CA ASP A 5 -12.34 -14.73 4.24
C ASP A 5 -12.78 -13.39 4.89
N SER A 6 -12.09 -12.28 4.56
CA SER A 6 -12.40 -10.93 5.04
C SER A 6 -12.03 -9.81 4.05
N VAL A 7 -12.60 -8.60 4.24
CA VAL A 7 -12.22 -7.40 3.48
C VAL A 7 -10.74 -7.05 3.68
N THR A 8 -10.22 -7.24 4.90
CA THR A 8 -8.83 -6.97 5.25
C THR A 8 -7.86 -7.88 4.48
N GLU A 9 -8.14 -9.18 4.44
CA GLU A 9 -7.33 -10.13 3.65
C GLU A 9 -7.40 -9.84 2.16
N TRP A 10 -8.59 -9.46 1.67
CA TRP A 10 -8.75 -9.04 0.29
C TRP A 10 -7.90 -7.80 -0.02
N VAL A 11 -7.94 -6.75 0.81
CA VAL A 11 -7.13 -5.53 0.62
C VAL A 11 -5.64 -5.87 0.59
N VAL A 12 -5.14 -6.69 1.52
CA VAL A 12 -3.72 -7.10 1.53
C VAL A 12 -3.34 -7.82 0.25
N ALA A 13 -4.14 -8.81 -0.16
CA ALA A 13 -3.90 -9.57 -1.38
C ALA A 13 -3.94 -8.67 -2.62
N GLU A 14 -4.89 -7.76 -2.69
CA GLU A 14 -5.09 -6.87 -3.83
C GLU A 14 -3.98 -5.82 -3.95
N VAL A 15 -3.53 -5.25 -2.83
CA VAL A 15 -2.38 -4.34 -2.81
C VAL A 15 -1.12 -5.10 -3.26
N ALA A 16 -0.85 -6.28 -2.70
CA ALA A 16 0.31 -7.09 -3.05
C ALA A 16 0.29 -7.58 -4.51
N HIS A 17 -0.89 -7.83 -5.08
CA HIS A 17 -1.04 -8.24 -6.48
C HIS A 17 -0.66 -7.13 -7.47
N ARG A 18 -0.85 -5.86 -7.09
CA ARG A 18 -0.74 -4.70 -7.99
C ARG A 18 0.62 -4.03 -8.01
N VAL A 19 1.43 -4.31 -7.01
CA VAL A 19 2.72 -3.68 -6.82
C VAL A 19 3.83 -4.70 -6.87
N ALA A 20 5.01 -4.25 -7.25
CA ALA A 20 6.24 -5.02 -7.18
C ALA A 20 7.29 -4.19 -6.44
N PRO A 21 8.20 -4.81 -5.68
CA PRO A 21 9.30 -4.12 -5.01
C PRO A 21 10.41 -3.74 -6.00
N GLU A 22 10.05 -3.06 -7.10
CA GLU A 22 10.92 -2.69 -8.22
C GLU A 22 10.93 -1.16 -8.39
N PRO A 23 11.95 -0.46 -7.84
CA PRO A 23 11.97 1.01 -7.81
C PRO A 23 12.19 1.61 -9.21
N ASP A 24 11.28 2.47 -9.64
CA ASP A 24 11.27 3.08 -10.98
C ASP A 24 11.36 4.62 -10.97
N GLY A 25 11.49 5.22 -9.80
CA GLY A 25 11.60 6.67 -9.59
C GLY A 25 10.28 7.43 -9.69
N LYS A 26 9.16 6.76 -10.00
CA LYS A 26 7.85 7.42 -10.05
C LYS A 26 7.18 7.41 -8.69
N GLN A 27 6.50 8.48 -8.34
CA GLN A 27 5.92 8.68 -7.00
C GLN A 27 4.38 8.67 -7.00
N ASN A 28 3.77 8.05 -8.02
CA ASN A 28 2.33 8.03 -8.25
C ASN A 28 1.86 6.63 -8.68
N VAL A 29 0.59 6.50 -9.06
CA VAL A 29 -0.06 5.23 -9.47
C VAL A 29 0.49 4.61 -10.76
N GLN A 30 1.40 5.27 -11.47
CA GLN A 30 2.13 4.73 -12.62
C GLN A 30 3.45 4.08 -12.21
N SER A 31 3.78 4.12 -10.92
CA SER A 31 4.93 3.44 -10.35
C SER A 31 4.65 1.96 -10.13
N ASN A 32 5.68 1.14 -10.25
CA ASN A 32 5.63 -0.27 -9.87
C ASN A 32 5.42 -0.49 -8.37
N VAL A 33 5.86 0.45 -7.52
CA VAL A 33 5.81 0.28 -6.06
C VAL A 33 4.52 0.80 -5.42
N TRP A 34 3.60 1.38 -6.19
CA TRP A 34 2.38 2.00 -5.68
C TRP A 34 1.11 1.54 -6.40
N THR A 35 0.08 1.22 -5.62
CA THR A 35 -1.33 1.26 -6.07
C THR A 35 -2.06 2.42 -5.40
N SER A 36 -3.38 2.53 -5.57
CA SER A 36 -4.21 3.56 -4.92
C SER A 36 -5.48 3.02 -4.27
N LYS A 37 -5.98 3.76 -3.27
CA LYS A 37 -7.30 3.53 -2.67
C LYS A 37 -8.41 3.56 -3.72
N GLU A 38 -8.31 4.45 -4.70
CA GLU A 38 -9.27 4.54 -5.81
C GLU A 38 -9.36 3.22 -6.61
N ARG A 39 -8.21 2.64 -6.98
CA ARG A 39 -8.17 1.37 -7.71
C ARG A 39 -8.74 0.22 -6.89
N LEU A 40 -8.51 0.19 -5.57
CA LEU A 40 -9.15 -0.80 -4.70
C LEU A 40 -10.67 -0.65 -4.71
N ARG A 41 -11.19 0.58 -4.55
CA ARG A 41 -12.66 0.82 -4.56
C ARG A 41 -13.29 0.42 -5.89
N ASP A 42 -12.65 0.73 -7.01
CA ASP A 42 -13.14 0.35 -8.33
C ASP A 42 -13.22 -1.17 -8.50
N ASP A 43 -12.25 -1.91 -7.95
CA ASP A 43 -12.18 -3.36 -8.12
C ASP A 43 -13.05 -4.11 -7.10
N GLY A 44 -13.19 -3.61 -5.87
CA GLY A 44 -14.16 -4.16 -4.90
C GLY A 44 -15.61 -4.05 -5.37
N ARG A 45 -15.90 -3.10 -6.27
CA ARG A 45 -17.21 -2.92 -6.91
C ARG A 45 -17.40 -3.76 -8.18
N LYS A 46 -16.34 -4.30 -8.79
CA LYS A 46 -16.45 -5.14 -9.98
C LYS A 46 -16.92 -6.55 -9.62
N PHE A 47 -17.75 -7.14 -10.47
CA PHE A 47 -18.17 -8.56 -10.43
C PHE A 47 -19.09 -9.00 -9.28
N SER A 48 -20.07 -8.18 -8.93
CA SER A 48 -21.01 -8.37 -7.80
C SER A 48 -20.36 -7.89 -6.52
N VAL A 49 -20.75 -6.68 -6.10
CA VAL A 49 -20.20 -5.92 -4.96
C VAL A 49 -19.78 -6.86 -3.83
N ARG A 50 -18.47 -7.10 -3.70
CA ARG A 50 -17.93 -7.99 -2.68
C ARG A 50 -17.80 -7.24 -1.35
N TYR A 51 -17.39 -5.98 -1.43
CA TYR A 51 -17.26 -5.05 -0.30
C TYR A 51 -17.62 -3.62 -0.76
N ASP A 52 -18.24 -2.84 0.11
CA ASP A 52 -18.52 -1.44 -0.17
C ASP A 52 -17.30 -0.52 0.09
N THR A 53 -17.44 0.77 -0.21
CA THR A 53 -16.34 1.72 -0.06
C THR A 53 -15.95 1.96 1.39
N ASP A 54 -16.92 1.96 2.30
CA ASP A 54 -16.67 2.24 3.71
C ASP A 54 -15.96 1.05 4.36
N GLU A 55 -16.32 -0.18 3.99
CA GLU A 55 -15.62 -1.40 4.39
C GLU A 55 -14.15 -1.41 3.93
N ILE A 56 -13.90 -1.01 2.67
CA ILE A 56 -12.53 -0.93 2.13
C ILE A 56 -11.73 0.16 2.84
N GLU A 57 -12.32 1.33 3.10
CA GLU A 57 -11.62 2.43 3.77
C GLU A 57 -11.31 2.10 5.23
N ALA A 58 -12.23 1.46 5.95
CA ALA A 58 -12.01 0.96 7.30
C ALA A 58 -10.91 -0.11 7.34
N ALA A 59 -10.91 -1.05 6.39
CA ALA A 59 -9.89 -2.09 6.29
C ALA A 59 -8.49 -1.52 6.00
N VAL A 60 -8.41 -0.54 5.09
CA VAL A 60 -7.14 0.16 4.79
C VAL A 60 -6.63 0.89 6.02
N ALA A 61 -7.48 1.60 6.76
CA ALA A 61 -7.07 2.28 8.00
C ALA A 61 -6.54 1.28 9.04
N ALA A 62 -7.29 0.20 9.29
CA ALA A 62 -6.87 -0.83 10.24
C ALA A 62 -5.54 -1.51 9.84
N LEU A 63 -5.27 -1.68 8.54
CA LEU A 63 -4.02 -2.25 8.04
C LEU A 63 -2.83 -1.29 8.14
N ASP A 64 -3.07 0.00 7.94
CA ASP A 64 -2.05 1.05 8.09
C ASP A 64 -1.66 1.17 9.56
N ASP A 65 -2.63 1.22 10.47
CA ASP A 65 -2.42 1.22 11.93
C ASP A 65 -1.69 -0.05 12.39
N ALA A 66 -2.04 -1.21 11.81
CA ALA A 66 -1.37 -2.48 12.12
C ALA A 66 0.02 -2.64 11.46
N GLY A 67 0.50 -1.64 10.72
CA GLY A 67 1.78 -1.67 10.01
C GLY A 67 1.87 -2.78 8.95
N LYS A 68 0.75 -3.16 8.34
CA LYS A 68 0.67 -4.17 7.28
C LYS A 68 0.77 -3.57 5.87
N ILE A 69 0.38 -2.32 5.74
CA ILE A 69 0.53 -1.52 4.52
C ILE A 69 1.14 -0.17 4.89
N VAL A 70 1.64 0.53 3.86
CA VAL A 70 2.01 1.93 3.92
C VAL A 70 0.99 2.73 3.12
N SER A 71 0.34 3.70 3.75
CA SER A 71 -0.52 4.67 3.08
C SER A 71 0.18 6.02 2.92
N TRP A 72 0.17 6.59 1.72
CA TRP A 72 0.71 7.93 1.44
C TRP A 72 -0.16 8.72 0.48
N HIS A 73 -0.89 9.73 0.96
CA HIS A 73 -1.80 10.56 0.15
C HIS A 73 -2.70 9.76 -0.79
N GLY A 74 -3.24 8.63 -0.33
CA GLY A 74 -4.11 7.75 -1.12
C GLY A 74 -3.39 6.70 -1.97
N LEU A 75 -2.06 6.70 -1.99
CA LEU A 75 -1.24 5.60 -2.50
C LEU A 75 -1.08 4.52 -1.43
N LEU A 76 -0.97 3.28 -1.87
CA LEU A 76 -0.85 2.11 -0.99
C LEU A 76 0.27 1.18 -1.47
N ALA A 77 1.01 0.62 -0.53
CA ALA A 77 2.01 -0.42 -0.76
C ALA A 77 2.05 -1.39 0.43
N PRO A 78 2.49 -2.65 0.26
CA PRO A 78 2.73 -3.57 1.37
C PRO A 78 3.82 -3.04 2.29
N ALA A 79 3.66 -3.24 3.60
CA ALA A 79 4.71 -2.93 4.58
C ALA A 79 5.61 -4.15 4.86
N THR A 80 6.05 -4.84 3.79
CA THR A 80 7.07 -5.89 3.92
C THR A 80 8.46 -5.29 3.76
N ASP A 81 9.48 -5.90 4.37
CA ASP A 81 10.87 -5.42 4.27
C ASP A 81 11.31 -5.10 2.83
N GLU A 82 10.96 -5.95 1.88
CA GLU A 82 11.29 -5.77 0.46
C GLU A 82 10.60 -4.54 -0.12
N HIS A 83 9.31 -4.36 0.13
CA HIS A 83 8.56 -3.19 -0.36
C HIS A 83 8.98 -1.90 0.34
N LEU A 84 9.24 -1.92 1.65
CA LEU A 84 9.71 -0.76 2.40
C LEU A 84 11.08 -0.29 1.89
N LYS A 85 12.02 -1.21 1.64
CA LYS A 85 13.32 -0.90 1.03
C LYS A 85 13.15 -0.37 -0.39
N ALA A 86 12.27 -0.98 -1.19
CA ALA A 86 11.99 -0.53 -2.55
C ALA A 86 11.40 0.89 -2.57
N LEU A 87 10.49 1.22 -1.63
CA LEU A 87 9.95 2.57 -1.48
C LEU A 87 11.05 3.59 -1.16
N ILE A 88 11.94 3.28 -0.22
CA ILE A 88 13.06 4.16 0.15
C ILE A 88 14.00 4.39 -1.04
N GLU A 89 14.33 3.32 -1.78
CA GLU A 89 15.15 3.43 -2.99
C GLU A 89 14.44 4.24 -4.08
N ASN A 90 13.13 4.03 -4.25
CA ASN A 90 12.31 4.74 -5.23
C ASN A 90 12.33 6.26 -4.97
N GLU A 91 12.25 6.67 -3.70
CA GLU A 91 12.41 8.06 -3.29
C GLU A 91 13.80 8.63 -3.60
N SER A 92 14.86 7.81 -3.56
CA SER A 92 16.21 8.25 -3.90
C SER A 92 16.39 8.52 -5.40
N LYS A 93 15.57 7.86 -6.25
CA LYS A 93 15.56 8.00 -7.71
C LYS A 93 14.63 9.11 -8.21
N ALA A 94 13.74 9.62 -7.36
CA ALA A 94 12.80 10.68 -7.72
C ALA A 94 13.44 12.08 -7.61
N ASP A 95 12.93 13.04 -8.39
CA ASP A 95 13.39 14.43 -8.36
C ASP A 95 13.10 15.12 -7.03
N ILE A 96 11.96 14.80 -6.40
CA ILE A 96 11.53 15.39 -5.12
C ILE A 96 11.46 14.27 -4.09
N LYS A 97 12.28 14.36 -3.05
CA LYS A 97 12.34 13.33 -2.00
C LYS A 97 11.29 13.59 -0.92
N ARG A 98 10.44 12.60 -0.65
CA ARG A 98 9.43 12.65 0.43
C ARG A 98 10.07 12.12 1.72
N THR A 99 10.81 12.97 2.42
CA THR A 99 11.58 12.58 3.62
C THR A 99 10.73 12.00 4.75
N THR A 100 9.51 12.49 4.93
CA THR A 100 8.56 11.94 5.91
C THR A 100 8.16 10.50 5.58
N LEU A 101 7.86 10.20 4.31
CA LEU A 101 7.59 8.84 3.85
C LEU A 101 8.79 7.92 4.10
N VAL A 102 10.00 8.39 3.79
CA VAL A 102 11.23 7.62 4.08
C VAL A 102 11.37 7.35 5.58
N GLY A 103 11.05 8.33 6.43
CA GLY A 103 11.01 8.16 7.89
C GLY A 103 10.01 7.08 8.33
N GLN A 104 8.79 7.13 7.81
CA GLN A 104 7.75 6.13 8.05
C GLN A 104 8.20 4.71 7.66
N CYS A 105 8.76 4.54 6.45
CA CYS A 105 9.25 3.24 6.01
C CYS A 105 10.38 2.71 6.90
N ASN A 106 11.29 3.58 7.35
CA ASN A 106 12.36 3.18 8.26
C ASN A 106 11.84 2.79 9.67
N ALA A 107 10.82 3.47 10.17
CA ALA A 107 10.19 3.12 11.45
C ALA A 107 9.57 1.72 11.38
N LEU A 108 8.81 1.43 10.33
CA LEU A 108 8.20 0.13 10.09
C LEU A 108 9.25 -0.99 9.94
N LEU A 109 10.36 -0.73 9.23
CA LEU A 109 11.49 -1.68 9.12
C LEU A 109 12.15 -2.01 10.47
N GLN A 110 12.10 -1.10 11.44
CA GLN A 110 12.66 -1.29 12.78
C GLN A 110 11.66 -1.94 13.75
N GLY A 111 10.46 -2.29 13.28
CA GLY A 111 9.38 -2.83 14.10
C GLY A 111 8.69 -1.78 14.97
N GLY A 112 8.83 -0.49 14.65
CA GLY A 112 8.10 0.59 15.29
C GLY A 112 6.76 0.87 14.59
N GLU A 113 5.77 1.36 15.33
CA GLU A 113 4.58 2.00 14.75
C GLU A 113 5.02 3.24 13.95
N ALA A 114 4.49 3.40 12.74
CA ALA A 114 4.60 4.64 11.99
C ALA A 114 3.94 5.77 12.80
N ALA A 115 4.75 6.69 13.32
CA ALA A 115 4.31 7.80 14.17
C ALA A 115 3.44 8.82 13.44
#